data_AF-A0A1S6HGL6-F1
#
_entry.id   AF-A0A1S6HGL6-F1
#
_cell.length_a   1.000
_cell.length_b   1.000
_cell.length_c   1.000
_cell.angle_alpha   90.00
_cell.angle_beta   90.00
_cell.angle_gamma   90.00
#
_symmetry.space_group_name_H-M   'P 1'
#
loop_
_entity.id
_entity.type
_entity.pdbx_description
1 polymer ?
#
loop_
_entity_poly.entity_id
_entity_poly.type
_entity_poly.pdbx_seq_one_letter_code
_entity_poly.pdbx_strand_id
1 'polypeptide(L)'
;MLKEKLKIILKYIAIFILGGFVALAYLFVFSLKGLLEKTGAEVGLGIIALAPVLIIIYGIFYFLIGGVLGVIIFVVFRMLRKRKLVKDN
;
A
#
# COMPACT_ATOMS: atom_id res chain seq x y z
N MET A 1 6.21 -24.36 -18.54
CA MET A 1 5.18 -23.37 -18.90
C MET A 1 4.17 -23.02 -17.80
N LEU A 2 3.24 -23.89 -17.38
CA LEU A 2 2.19 -23.49 -16.40
C LEU A 2 2.78 -23.12 -15.02
N LYS A 3 3.72 -23.93 -14.50
CA LYS A 3 4.40 -23.69 -13.22
C LYS A 3 5.17 -22.36 -13.18
N GLU A 4 5.80 -21.99 -14.29
CA GLU A 4 6.57 -20.73 -14.39
C GLU A 4 5.66 -19.51 -14.43
N LYS A 5 4.56 -19.57 -15.18
CA LYS A 5 3.53 -18.52 -15.19
C LYS A 5 2.93 -18.33 -13.79
N LEU A 6 2.62 -19.42 -13.09
CA LEU A 6 2.10 -19.38 -11.73
C LEU A 6 3.08 -18.71 -10.75
N LYS A 7 4.37 -19.05 -10.81
CA LYS A 7 5.41 -18.44 -9.97
C LYS A 7 5.54 -16.94 -10.19
N ILE A 8 5.41 -16.49 -11.44
CA ILE A 8 5.43 -15.06 -11.77
C ILE A 8 4.21 -14.36 -11.17
N ILE A 9 3.01 -14.92 -11.36
CA ILE A 9 1.76 -14.36 -10.81
C ILE A 9 1.85 -14.25 -9.28
N LEU A 10 2.29 -15.31 -8.60
CA LEU A 10 2.47 -15.31 -7.14
C LEU A 10 3.43 -14.22 -6.67
N LYS A 11 4.49 -13.94 -7.43
CA LYS A 11 5.44 -12.86 -7.12
C LYS A 11 4.77 -11.49 -7.21
N TYR A 12 3.94 -11.26 -8.23
CA TYR A 12 3.21 -10.00 -8.37
C TYR A 12 2.16 -9.83 -7.27
N ILE A 13 1.44 -10.90 -6.90
CA ILE A 13 0.50 -10.90 -5.77
C ILE A 13 1.23 -10.59 -4.47
N ALA A 14 2.38 -11.21 -4.21
CA ALA A 14 3.16 -10.94 -3.01
C ALA A 14 3.61 -9.48 -2.93
N ILE A 15 4.06 -8.91 -4.04
CA ILE A 15 4.49 -7.50 -4.11
C ILE A 15 3.30 -6.55 -3.91
N PHE A 16 2.15 -6.88 -4.49
CA PHE A 16 0.92 -6.12 -4.27
C PHE A 16 0.53 -6.12 -2.78
N ILE A 17 0.53 -7.29 -2.14
CA ILE A 17 0.20 -7.42 -0.72
C ILE A 17 1.19 -6.62 0.14
N LEU A 18 2.49 -6.74 -0.14
CA LEU A 18 3.53 -5.98 0.57
C LEU A 18 3.35 -4.46 0.39
N GLY A 19 3.12 -3.98 -0.83
CA GLY A 19 2.86 -2.57 -1.10
C GLY A 19 1.61 -2.05 -0.38
N GLY A 20 0.56 -2.87 -0.34
CA GLY A 20 -0.68 -2.55 0.39
C GLY A 20 -0.46 -2.45 1.90
N PHE A 21 0.28 -3.38 2.50
CA PHE A 21 0.61 -3.31 3.93
C PHE A 21 1.50 -2.11 4.28
N VAL A 22 2.43 -1.72 3.41
CA VAL A 22 3.24 -0.51 3.60
C VAL A 22 2.36 0.74 3.60
N ALA A 23 1.40 0.84 2.66
CA ALA A 23 0.47 1.96 2.61
C ALA A 23 -0.48 1.99 3.82
N LEU A 24 -0.93 0.82 4.30
CA LEU A 24 -1.68 0.72 5.56
C LEU A 24 -0.85 1.20 6.75
N ALA A 25 0.39 0.75 6.88
CA ALA A 25 1.28 1.19 7.96
C ALA A 25 1.47 2.71 7.91
N TYR A 26 1.66 3.28 6.72
CA TYR A 26 1.74 4.72 6.52
C TYR A 26 0.45 5.43 6.95
N LEU A 27 -0.72 4.92 6.54
CA LEU A 27 -2.02 5.44 6.94
C LEU A 27 -2.17 5.43 8.46
N PHE A 28 -1.83 4.33 9.15
CA PHE A 28 -1.91 4.25 10.60
C PHE A 28 -0.97 5.26 11.27
N VAL A 29 0.29 5.35 10.85
CA VAL A 29 1.26 6.28 11.45
C VAL A 29 0.84 7.75 11.26
N PHE A 30 0.35 8.12 10.09
CA PHE A 30 -0.11 9.49 9.82
C PHE A 30 -1.46 9.80 10.49
N SER A 31 -2.40 8.86 10.43
CA SER A 31 -3.72 9.04 11.02
C SER A 31 -3.63 9.10 12.54
N LEU A 32 -2.79 8.27 13.18
CA LEU A 32 -2.55 8.32 14.62
C LEU A 32 -1.96 9.68 15.04
N LYS A 33 -0.99 10.21 14.29
CA LYS A 33 -0.45 11.56 14.56
C LYS A 33 -1.52 12.63 14.43
N GLY A 34 -2.27 12.63 13.33
CA GLY A 34 -3.35 13.59 13.10
C GLY A 34 -4.50 13.49 14.10
N LEU A 35 -4.78 12.30 14.63
CA LEU A 35 -5.81 12.08 15.64
C LEU A 35 -5.34 12.58 17.02
N LEU A 36 -4.09 12.28 17.40
CA LEU A 36 -3.51 12.68 18.68
C LEU A 36 -3.34 14.20 18.82
N GLU A 37 -3.09 14.91 17.72
CA GLU A 37 -2.99 16.37 17.71
C GLU A 37 -4.36 17.07 17.76
N LYS A 38 -5.44 16.40 17.31
CA LYS A 38 -6.79 16.98 17.23
C LYS A 38 -7.74 16.51 18.33
N THR A 39 -7.29 15.69 19.28
CA THR A 39 -8.07 15.24 20.44
C THR A 39 -8.26 16.30 21.54
N GLY A 40 -8.02 17.57 21.24
CA GLY A 40 -8.36 18.70 22.11
C GLY A 40 -9.77 19.21 21.86
N ALA A 41 -10.75 18.54 22.49
CA ALA A 41 -12.15 18.96 22.61
C ALA A 41 -12.99 19.02 21.30
N GLU A 42 -14.27 18.68 21.39
CA GLU A 42 -15.31 18.88 20.34
C GLU A 42 -15.48 17.84 19.21
N VAL A 43 -14.82 16.68 19.25
CA VAL A 43 -15.18 15.60 18.31
C VAL A 43 -16.47 14.93 18.78
N GLY A 44 -17.61 15.37 18.23
CA GLY A 44 -18.94 14.89 18.58
C GLY A 44 -19.07 13.36 18.44
N LEU A 45 -19.84 12.74 19.36
CA LEU A 45 -20.09 11.29 19.47
C LEU A 45 -20.43 10.59 18.14
N GLY A 46 -21.03 11.30 17.18
CA GLY A 46 -21.31 10.78 15.84
C GLY A 46 -20.07 10.47 14.98
N ILE A 47 -18.98 11.23 15.14
CA ILE A 47 -17.72 10.99 14.41
C ILE A 47 -17.01 9.76 14.98
N ILE A 48 -17.06 9.56 16.30
CA ILE A 48 -16.53 8.37 16.96
C ILE A 48 -17.30 7.11 16.52
N ALA A 49 -18.62 7.20 16.38
CA ALA A 49 -19.46 6.10 15.89
C ALA A 49 -19.16 5.71 14.44
N LEU A 50 -18.80 6.68 13.58
CA LEU A 50 -18.44 6.44 12.17
C LEU A 50 -16.97 6.05 11.98
N ALA A 51 -16.11 6.28 12.97
CA ALA A 51 -14.68 6.02 12.88
C ALA A 51 -14.32 4.59 12.42
N PRO A 52 -14.96 3.50 12.89
CA PRO A 52 -14.63 2.15 12.45
C PRO A 52 -14.92 1.95 10.95
N VAL A 53 -16.06 2.48 10.48
CA VAL A 53 -16.47 2.37 9.08
C VAL A 53 -15.49 3.14 8.19
N LEU A 54 -15.12 4.35 8.59
CA LEU A 54 -14.16 5.17 7.86
C LEU A 54 -12.78 4.51 7.83
N ILE A 55 -12.29 3.97 8.95
CA ILE A 55 -11.00 3.25 9.01
C ILE A 55 -10.99 2.06 8.05
N ILE A 56 -12.08 1.31 7.97
CA ILE A 56 -12.17 0.16 7.05
C ILE A 56 -12.16 0.63 5.59
N ILE A 57 -12.98 1.62 5.24
CA ILE A 57 -13.07 2.13 3.87
C ILE A 57 -11.73 2.72 3.41
N TYR A 58 -11.15 3.63 4.21
CA TYR A 58 -9.85 4.21 3.91
C TYR A 58 -8.75 3.16 3.93
N GLY A 59 -8.78 2.20 4.86
CA GLY A 59 -7.83 1.11 4.92
C GLY A 59 -7.81 0.29 3.63
N ILE A 60 -8.98 -0.13 3.13
CA ILE A 60 -9.10 -0.86 1.87
C ILE A 60 -8.57 0.00 0.70
N PHE A 61 -8.98 1.26 0.63
CA PHE A 61 -8.56 2.17 -0.44
C PHE A 61 -7.04 2.36 -0.47
N TYR A 62 -6.42 2.64 0.67
CA TYR A 62 -4.97 2.79 0.79
C TYR A 62 -4.23 1.49 0.50
N PHE A 63 -4.75 0.33 0.94
CA PHE A 63 -4.17 -0.96 0.62
C PHE A 63 -4.16 -1.22 -0.89
N LEU A 64 -5.28 -0.95 -1.59
CA LEU A 64 -5.36 -1.11 -3.03
C LEU A 64 -4.38 -0.18 -3.76
N ILE A 65 -4.36 1.10 -3.43
CA ILE A 65 -3.43 2.08 -4.03
C ILE A 65 -1.97 1.68 -3.76
N GLY A 66 -1.65 1.36 -2.51
CA GLY A 66 -0.31 0.92 -2.11
C GLY A 66 0.15 -0.33 -2.85
N GLY A 67 -0.76 -1.30 -3.01
CA GLY A 67 -0.46 -2.52 -3.74
C GLY A 67 -0.22 -2.28 -5.23
N VAL A 68 -1.05 -1.47 -5.88
CA VAL A 68 -0.84 -1.08 -7.29
C VAL A 68 0.48 -0.34 -7.47
N LEU A 69 0.77 0.65 -6.62
CA LEU A 69 2.02 1.40 -6.65
C LEU A 69 3.24 0.51 -6.42
N GLY A 70 3.17 -0.42 -5.46
CA GLY A 70 4.23 -1.39 -5.20
C GLY A 70 4.56 -2.24 -6.44
N VAL A 71 3.53 -2.70 -7.15
CA VAL A 71 3.70 -3.43 -8.41
C VAL A 71 4.32 -2.54 -9.50
N ILE A 72 3.85 -1.30 -9.66
CA ILE A 72 4.39 -0.35 -10.64
C ILE A 72 5.88 -0.10 -10.36
N ILE A 73 6.25 0.21 -9.12
CA ILE A 73 7.65 0.44 -8.71
C ILE A 73 8.50 -0.79 -9.02
N PHE A 74 8.01 -1.99 -8.69
CA PHE A 74 8.73 -3.23 -9.01
C PHE A 74 8.94 -3.41 -10.51
N VAL A 75 7.93 -3.13 -11.33
CA VAL A 75 8.03 -3.21 -12.80
C VAL A 75 9.04 -2.20 -13.33
N VAL A 76 8.97 -0.95 -12.87
CA VAL A 76 9.93 0.12 -13.24
C VAL A 76 11.35 -0.30 -12.85
N PHE A 77 11.57 -0.76 -11.62
CA PHE A 77 12.88 -1.21 -11.16
C PHE A 77 13.40 -2.39 -11.99
N ARG A 78 12.53 -3.34 -12.35
CA ARG A 78 12.88 -4.46 -13.24
C ARG A 78 13.30 -3.98 -14.62
N MET A 79 12.62 -2.99 -15.20
CA MET A 79 12.99 -2.41 -16.49
C MET A 79 14.34 -1.69 -16.43
N LEU A 80 14.57 -0.88 -15.38
CA LEU A 80 15.84 -0.18 -15.19
C LEU A 80 17.01 -1.14 -15.03
N ARG A 81 16.84 -2.22 -14.23
CA ARG A 81 17.87 -3.24 -14.05
C ARG A 81 18.24 -3.94 -15.36
N LYS A 82 17.26 -4.22 -16.22
CA LYS A 82 17.52 -4.79 -17.55
C LYS A 82 18.30 -3.83 -18.45
N ARG A 83 18.01 -2.53 -18.42
CA ARG A 83 18.75 -1.54 -19.20
C ARG A 83 20.19 -1.34 -18.70
N LYS A 84 20.41 -1.38 -17.39
CA LYS A 84 21.76 -1.27 -16.82
C LYS A 84 22.68 -2.42 -17.26
N LEU A 85 22.17 -3.64 -17.24
CA LEU A 85 22.89 -4.83 -17.71
C LEU A 85 23.25 -4.84 -19.21
N VAL A 86 22.56 -4.03 -20.03
CA VAL A 86 22.85 -3.89 -21.47
C VAL A 86 23.90 -2.81 -21.73
N LYS A 87 24.10 -1.86 -20.80
CA LYS A 87 25.05 -0.75 -20.94
C LYS A 87 26.46 -1.09 -20.44
N ASP A 88 26.57 -2.11 -19.59
CA ASP A 88 27.83 -2.57 -18.99
C ASP A 88 28.47 -3.76 -19.75
N ASN A 89 27.89 -4.16 -20.90
CA ASN A 89 28.45 -5.13 -21.87
C ASN A 89 28.75 -4.42 -23.19
#